data_AF-A0A5C2RZ72-F1
#
_entry.id   AF-A0A5C2RZ72-F1
#
_cell.length_a   1.000
_cell.length_b   1.000
_cell.length_c   1.000
_cell.angle_alpha   90.00
_cell.angle_beta   90.00
_cell.angle_gamma   90.00
#
_symmetry.space_group_name_H-M   'P 1'
#
loop_
_entity.id
_entity.type
_entity.pdbx_description
1 polymer ?
#
loop_
_entity_poly.entity_id
_entity_poly.type
_entity_poly.pdbx_seq_one_letter_code
_entity_poly.pdbx_strand_id
1 'polypeptide(L)'
;MSDVPEDVRTAMDKALSEDEACDPSEKNWTCRSWATREQWGWLMRTRPAYLAARKTRHPGKYLETMYSEFLEEWSECQRLYGHRDESRLSPEELEVLAEAVKKKKKQLRLWHKNRDRTRPSTRPLSSLLAAIGVTKKASRLPQPHEQFSKEFYQTDVRPLVRARTKELEAELGRKLVAGERLNNVRVCTKEVYEASSREVREDIAERLRKAKADAEAGRTGRVVGIADPDDRTPQQYQDAIELGPQIVEQVFKPYATASGWTFTVMGAGPVPMENGKIGSISAHFGHREGSINFAQALGTFTS
;
A
#
# COMPACT_ATOMS: atom_id res chain seq x y z
N MET A 1 -18.24 38.02 -49.53
CA MET A 1 -18.63 38.41 -48.16
C MET A 1 -19.52 37.31 -47.67
N SER A 2 -18.96 36.39 -46.91
CA SER A 2 -19.60 35.13 -46.55
C SER A 2 -19.91 35.21 -45.06
N ASP A 3 -21.19 35.40 -44.74
CA ASP A 3 -21.72 35.48 -43.39
C ASP A 3 -21.50 34.15 -42.66
N VAL A 4 -20.67 34.20 -41.63
CA VAL A 4 -20.51 33.10 -40.69
C VAL A 4 -21.67 33.20 -39.68
N PRO A 5 -22.49 32.15 -39.51
CA PRO A 5 -23.62 32.16 -38.58
C PRO A 5 -23.19 32.44 -37.14
N GLU A 6 -23.87 33.38 -36.47
CA GLU A 6 -23.60 33.79 -35.07
C GLU A 6 -23.64 32.62 -34.06
N ASP A 7 -24.36 31.54 -34.36
CA ASP A 7 -24.49 30.36 -33.50
C ASP A 7 -23.19 29.55 -33.33
N VAL A 8 -22.18 29.75 -34.20
CA VAL A 8 -20.87 29.07 -34.04
C VAL A 8 -19.96 29.83 -33.07
N ARG A 9 -20.18 31.14 -32.90
CA ARG A 9 -19.34 31.98 -32.02
C ARG A 9 -19.64 31.74 -30.54
N THR A 10 -20.90 31.55 -30.18
CA THR A 10 -21.31 31.29 -28.79
C THR A 10 -20.94 29.88 -28.31
N ALA A 11 -20.79 28.91 -29.22
CA ALA A 11 -20.32 27.57 -28.88
C ALA A 11 -18.82 27.49 -28.56
N MET A 12 -18.00 28.40 -29.11
CA MET A 12 -16.57 28.46 -28.81
C MET A 12 -16.27 29.20 -27.49
N ASP A 13 -17.05 30.22 -27.14
CA ASP A 13 -16.87 30.93 -25.86
C ASP A 13 -17.38 30.15 -24.64
N LYS A 14 -18.29 29.18 -24.84
CA LYS A 14 -18.74 28.28 -23.77
C LYS A 14 -17.80 27.10 -23.52
N ALA A 15 -17.04 26.68 -24.54
CA ALA A 15 -16.08 25.58 -24.44
C ALA A 15 -14.74 25.97 -23.80
N LEU A 16 -14.47 27.27 -23.59
CA LEU A 16 -13.26 27.76 -22.93
C LEU A 16 -13.45 28.09 -21.43
N SER A 17 -14.65 27.85 -20.86
CA SER A 17 -14.96 28.17 -19.45
C SER A 17 -15.12 26.98 -18.51
N GLU A 18 -15.06 25.73 -19.00
CA GLU A 18 -15.28 24.52 -18.17
C GLU A 18 -14.09 23.54 -18.14
N ASP A 19 -12.99 23.84 -18.84
CA ASP A 19 -11.73 23.08 -18.77
C ASP A 19 -10.63 23.86 -18.01
N GLU A 20 -10.97 24.42 -16.84
CA GLU A 20 -9.96 24.45 -15.78
C GLU A 20 -9.67 22.99 -15.43
N ALA A 21 -8.59 22.46 -16.02
CA ALA A 21 -8.01 21.17 -15.69
C ALA A 21 -7.72 21.13 -14.18
N CYS A 22 -8.73 20.72 -13.41
CA CYS A 22 -8.65 20.45 -12.00
C CYS A 22 -7.60 19.35 -11.84
N ASP A 23 -6.42 19.74 -11.36
CA ASP A 23 -5.26 18.89 -11.15
C ASP A 23 -5.73 17.56 -10.51
N PRO A 24 -5.37 16.39 -11.04
CA PRO A 24 -5.67 15.11 -10.42
C PRO A 24 -5.29 15.01 -8.92
N SER A 25 -4.43 15.91 -8.43
CA SER A 25 -4.12 16.08 -7.01
C SER A 25 -5.27 16.66 -6.16
N GLU A 26 -6.21 17.41 -6.76
CA GLU A 26 -7.34 18.05 -6.08
C GLU A 26 -8.50 17.08 -5.78
N LYS A 27 -8.77 16.11 -6.67
CA LYS A 27 -9.87 15.13 -6.49
C LYS A 27 -9.69 14.18 -5.29
N ASN A 28 -8.50 14.10 -4.70
CA ASN A 28 -8.19 13.14 -3.64
C ASN A 28 -8.43 13.68 -2.21
N TRP A 29 -8.81 14.96 -2.08
CA TRP A 29 -8.98 15.59 -0.77
C TRP A 29 -10.32 15.27 -0.12
N THR A 30 -11.42 15.47 -0.83
CA THR A 30 -12.67 16.03 -0.27
C THR A 30 -13.44 15.12 0.69
N CYS A 31 -13.20 13.80 0.70
CA CYS A 31 -14.08 12.89 1.45
C CYS A 31 -13.55 12.40 2.81
N ARG A 32 -12.29 12.65 3.19
CA ARG A 32 -11.71 12.05 4.44
C ARG A 32 -10.72 12.92 5.23
N SER A 33 -10.39 14.12 4.77
CA SER A 33 -9.44 14.99 5.47
C SER A 33 -10.13 15.78 6.59
N TRP A 34 -9.48 15.95 7.74
CA TRP A 34 -9.95 16.83 8.81
C TRP A 34 -9.62 18.31 8.54
N ALA A 35 -8.78 18.61 7.54
CA ALA A 35 -8.31 19.94 7.22
C ALA A 35 -9.20 20.63 6.16
N THR A 36 -9.38 21.94 6.28
CA THR A 36 -10.08 22.82 5.31
C THR A 36 -9.22 23.15 4.09
N ARG A 37 -9.83 23.63 2.98
CA ARG A 37 -9.15 23.88 1.68
C ARG A 37 -7.84 24.70 1.81
N GLU A 38 -7.84 25.64 2.74
CA GLU A 38 -6.68 26.50 3.03
C GLU A 38 -5.64 25.79 3.89
N GLN A 39 -6.08 25.08 4.95
CA GLN A 39 -5.20 24.37 5.89
C GLN A 39 -4.33 23.32 5.21
N TRP A 40 -4.84 22.58 4.23
CA TRP A 40 -3.99 21.64 3.50
C TRP A 40 -3.06 22.31 2.50
N GLY A 41 -3.50 23.42 1.87
CA GLY A 41 -2.63 24.20 1.00
C GLY A 41 -1.40 24.61 1.80
N TRP A 42 -1.63 25.07 3.02
CA TRP A 42 -0.57 25.32 4.00
C TRP A 42 0.24 24.05 4.35
N LEU A 43 -0.40 22.92 4.69
CA LEU A 43 0.30 21.67 5.01
C LEU A 43 1.19 21.16 3.85
N MET A 44 0.73 21.33 2.62
CA MET A 44 1.50 20.97 1.43
C MET A 44 2.71 21.90 1.25
N ARG A 45 2.54 23.20 1.48
CA ARG A 45 3.64 24.19 1.44
C ARG A 45 4.68 23.95 2.54
N THR A 46 4.27 23.53 3.74
CA THR A 46 5.22 23.30 4.85
C THR A 46 5.93 21.94 4.75
N ARG A 47 5.46 21.04 3.88
CA ARG A 47 6.01 19.69 3.73
C ARG A 47 7.51 19.64 3.37
N PRO A 48 8.06 20.43 2.42
CA PRO A 48 9.49 20.40 2.12
C PRO A 48 10.37 20.72 3.33
N ALA A 49 9.96 21.70 4.15
CA ALA A 49 10.67 22.07 5.37
C ALA A 49 10.65 20.93 6.42
N TYR A 50 9.52 20.22 6.56
CA TYR A 50 9.45 19.02 7.39
C TYR A 50 10.43 17.93 6.94
N LEU A 51 10.53 17.69 5.62
CA LEU A 51 11.45 16.70 5.06
C LEU A 51 12.92 17.08 5.30
N ALA A 52 13.25 18.37 5.16
CA ALA A 52 14.58 18.89 5.48
C ALA A 52 14.93 18.71 6.96
N ALA A 53 14.02 19.07 7.87
CA ALA A 53 14.18 18.89 9.32
C ALA A 53 14.31 17.42 9.73
N ARG A 54 13.65 16.51 9.00
CA ARG A 54 13.80 15.06 9.21
C ARG A 54 15.19 14.58 8.79
N LYS A 55 15.72 15.08 7.67
CA LYS A 55 17.07 14.74 7.20
C LYS A 55 18.15 15.17 8.19
N THR A 56 17.97 16.31 8.85
CA THR A 56 18.88 16.83 9.89
C THR A 56 18.66 16.21 11.27
N ARG A 57 17.74 15.25 11.43
CA ARG A 57 17.40 14.58 12.71
C ARG A 57 16.91 15.51 13.83
N HIS A 58 16.40 16.71 13.50
CA HIS A 58 15.82 17.65 14.46
C HIS A 58 14.36 18.01 14.16
N PRO A 59 13.44 17.03 14.06
CA PRO A 59 12.04 17.30 13.74
C PRO A 59 11.29 18.04 14.87
N GLY A 60 11.75 17.95 16.13
CA GLY A 60 11.09 18.58 17.28
C GLY A 60 10.96 20.10 17.14
N LYS A 61 12.09 20.78 16.91
CA LYS A 61 12.13 22.24 16.73
C LYS A 61 11.23 22.71 15.59
N TYR A 62 11.28 22.02 14.44
CA TYR A 62 10.41 22.31 13.32
C TYR A 62 8.92 22.14 13.69
N LEU A 63 8.56 21.04 14.38
CA LEU A 63 7.18 20.79 14.76
C LEU A 63 6.65 21.87 15.71
N GLU A 64 7.45 22.36 16.65
CA GLU A 64 7.09 23.46 17.54
C GLU A 64 6.78 24.74 16.76
N THR A 65 7.69 25.15 15.87
CA THR A 65 7.47 26.32 14.99
C THR A 65 6.21 26.15 14.13
N MET A 66 6.07 25.00 13.49
CA MET A 66 4.92 24.64 12.66
C MET A 66 3.60 24.68 13.47
N TYR A 67 3.60 24.23 14.73
CA TYR A 67 2.41 24.31 15.58
C TYR A 67 2.03 25.75 15.91
N SER A 68 3.01 26.59 16.22
CA SER A 68 2.77 28.00 16.54
C SER A 68 2.19 28.74 15.33
N GLU A 69 2.83 28.62 14.17
CA GLU A 69 2.36 29.25 12.91
C GLU A 69 0.95 28.77 12.54
N PHE A 70 0.67 27.47 12.66
CA PHE A 70 -0.67 26.94 12.35
C PHE A 70 -1.75 27.48 13.30
N LEU A 71 -1.46 27.56 14.61
CA LEU A 71 -2.43 28.00 15.61
C LEU A 71 -2.61 29.53 15.63
N GLU A 72 -1.63 30.29 15.15
CA GLU A 72 -1.73 31.73 14.93
C GLU A 72 -2.71 32.07 13.79
N GLU A 73 -2.61 31.33 12.68
CA GLU A 73 -3.51 31.47 11.53
C GLU A 73 -4.91 30.91 11.85
N TRP A 74 -4.97 29.67 12.38
CA TRP A 74 -6.21 28.95 12.70
C TRP A 74 -6.31 28.66 14.20
N SER A 75 -6.64 29.69 14.97
CA SER A 75 -6.85 29.57 16.41
C SER A 75 -7.99 28.60 16.76
N GLU A 76 -7.70 27.62 17.60
CA GLU A 76 -8.72 26.71 18.15
C GLU A 76 -9.71 27.44 19.06
N CYS A 77 -9.27 28.52 19.73
CA CYS A 77 -10.13 29.38 20.55
C CYS A 77 -11.18 30.05 19.65
N GLN A 78 -10.74 30.63 18.52
CA GLN A 78 -11.68 31.24 17.57
C GLN A 78 -12.65 30.23 16.97
N ARG A 79 -12.21 29.00 16.74
CA ARG A 79 -13.06 27.93 16.22
C ARG A 79 -14.10 27.43 17.24
N LEU A 80 -13.75 27.36 18.52
CA LEU A 80 -14.64 26.84 19.58
C LEU A 80 -15.57 27.91 20.15
N TYR A 81 -15.05 29.12 20.40
CA TYR A 81 -15.72 30.17 21.16
C TYR A 81 -15.99 31.45 20.34
N GLY A 82 -15.56 31.49 19.07
CA GLY A 82 -15.79 32.63 18.17
C GLY A 82 -14.87 33.84 18.40
N HIS A 83 -13.96 33.78 19.37
CA HIS A 83 -12.98 34.85 19.66
C HIS A 83 -11.57 34.27 19.87
N ARG A 84 -10.54 35.12 19.78
CA ARG A 84 -9.12 34.71 19.99
C ARG A 84 -8.62 34.90 21.43
N ASP A 85 -9.34 35.67 22.23
CA ASP A 85 -8.90 36.08 23.57
C ASP A 85 -9.08 34.96 24.59
N GLU A 86 -7.98 34.35 25.05
CA GLU A 86 -7.99 33.26 26.05
C GLU A 86 -8.33 33.76 27.47
N SER A 87 -8.17 35.06 27.76
CA SER A 87 -8.43 35.63 29.09
C SER A 87 -9.91 35.64 29.47
N ARG A 88 -10.79 35.52 28.47
CA ARG A 88 -12.25 35.49 28.65
C ARG A 88 -12.77 34.11 29.01
N LEU A 89 -11.94 33.08 28.92
CA LEU A 89 -12.34 31.70 29.12
C LEU A 89 -12.34 31.36 30.61
N SER A 90 -13.38 30.66 31.04
CA SER A 90 -13.44 30.03 32.34
C SER A 90 -12.38 28.90 32.47
N PRO A 91 -12.03 28.48 33.69
CA PRO A 91 -11.08 27.37 33.89
C PRO A 91 -11.49 26.08 33.16
N GLU A 92 -12.78 25.76 33.13
CA GLU A 92 -13.30 24.57 32.41
C GLU A 92 -13.12 24.71 30.90
N GLU A 93 -13.37 25.89 30.35
CA GLU A 93 -13.20 26.18 28.91
C GLU A 93 -11.72 26.15 28.48
N LEU A 94 -10.81 26.56 29.37
CA LEU A 94 -9.36 26.46 29.16
C LEU A 94 -8.90 25.00 29.06
N GLU A 95 -9.46 24.09 29.85
CA GLU A 95 -9.17 22.65 29.75
C GLU A 95 -9.63 22.07 28.40
N VAL A 96 -10.85 22.42 27.97
CA VAL A 96 -11.40 22.02 26.67
C VAL A 96 -10.53 22.56 25.52
N LEU A 97 -10.08 23.82 25.62
CA LEU A 97 -9.17 24.43 24.65
C LEU A 97 -7.83 23.69 24.62
N ALA A 98 -7.24 23.36 25.77
CA ALA A 98 -5.98 22.64 25.86
C ALA A 98 -6.05 21.26 25.19
N GLU A 99 -7.14 20.51 25.41
CA GLU A 99 -7.36 19.22 24.77
C GLU A 99 -7.60 19.36 23.25
N ALA A 100 -8.31 20.41 22.80
CA ALA A 100 -8.47 20.71 21.38
C ALA A 100 -7.14 21.03 20.69
N VAL A 101 -6.30 21.87 21.30
CA VAL A 101 -4.95 22.20 20.82
C VAL A 101 -4.07 20.95 20.75
N LYS A 102 -4.07 20.12 21.79
CA LYS A 102 -3.34 18.85 21.85
C LYS A 102 -3.79 17.88 20.75
N LYS A 103 -5.10 17.76 20.51
CA LYS A 103 -5.67 16.99 19.41
C LYS A 103 -5.20 17.51 18.06
N LYS A 104 -5.20 18.83 17.85
CA LYS A 104 -4.73 19.46 16.61
C LYS A 104 -3.24 19.23 16.36
N LYS A 105 -2.38 19.46 17.35
CA LYS A 105 -0.92 19.16 17.26
C LYS A 105 -0.67 17.69 16.89
N LYS A 106 -1.44 16.77 17.46
CA LYS A 106 -1.39 15.33 17.11
C LYS A 106 -1.80 15.09 15.66
N GLN A 107 -2.89 15.71 15.19
CA GLN A 107 -3.36 15.61 13.81
C GLN A 107 -2.30 16.11 12.81
N LEU A 108 -1.73 17.28 13.04
CA LEU A 108 -0.65 17.87 12.22
C LEU A 108 0.55 16.93 12.12
N ARG A 109 1.04 16.44 13.27
CA ARG A 109 2.17 15.50 13.32
C ARG A 109 1.90 14.21 12.54
N LEU A 110 0.72 13.63 12.75
CA LEU A 110 0.33 12.39 12.08
C LEU A 110 0.14 12.59 10.57
N TRP A 111 -0.34 13.76 10.15
CA TRP A 111 -0.47 14.09 8.73
C TRP A 111 0.91 14.05 8.05
N HIS A 112 1.89 14.80 8.57
CA HIS A 112 3.26 14.80 8.02
C HIS A 112 3.89 13.39 8.06
N LYS A 113 3.75 12.68 9.18
CA LYS A 113 4.32 11.32 9.35
C LYS A 113 3.71 10.30 8.38
N ASN A 114 2.39 10.34 8.18
CA ASN A 114 1.70 9.34 7.36
C ASN A 114 1.76 9.65 5.86
N ARG A 115 2.02 10.90 5.47
CA ARG A 115 2.13 11.26 4.05
C ARG A 115 3.36 10.62 3.38
N ASP A 116 4.43 10.47 4.14
CA ASP A 116 5.65 9.81 3.67
C ASP A 116 5.65 8.30 3.88
N ARG A 117 4.63 7.77 4.58
CA ARG A 117 4.31 6.35 4.51
C ARG A 117 3.64 6.11 3.16
N THR A 118 4.43 6.16 2.09
CA THR A 118 4.24 5.16 1.04
C THR A 118 4.38 3.84 1.78
N ARG A 119 3.27 3.25 2.21
CA ARG A 119 3.29 1.84 2.58
C ARG A 119 3.85 1.20 1.31
N PRO A 120 5.06 0.62 1.30
CA PRO A 120 5.51 -0.10 0.13
C PRO A 120 4.39 -1.10 -0.11
N SER A 121 3.63 -0.87 -1.18
CA SER A 121 2.56 -1.78 -1.52
C SER A 121 3.35 -3.01 -1.93
N THR A 122 3.43 -3.99 -1.03
CA THR A 122 4.07 -5.25 -1.37
C THR A 122 3.20 -6.00 -2.38
N ARG A 123 1.97 -5.52 -2.67
CA ARG A 123 1.04 -6.11 -3.63
C ARG A 123 1.62 -6.17 -5.05
N PRO A 124 2.09 -5.06 -5.67
CA PRO A 124 2.75 -5.11 -6.98
C PRO A 124 3.97 -6.02 -6.97
N LEU A 125 4.84 -5.93 -5.96
CA LEU A 125 6.01 -6.81 -5.87
C LEU A 125 5.62 -8.28 -5.69
N SER A 126 4.64 -8.60 -4.84
CA SER A 126 4.18 -9.98 -4.65
C SER A 126 3.43 -10.53 -5.86
N SER A 127 2.74 -9.67 -6.61
CA SER A 127 2.07 -10.03 -7.86
C SER A 127 3.09 -10.30 -8.97
N LEU A 128 4.14 -9.47 -9.08
CA LEU A 128 5.25 -9.69 -9.98
C LEU A 128 6.01 -10.96 -9.60
N LEU A 129 6.36 -11.14 -8.32
CA LEU A 129 7.02 -12.34 -7.83
C LEU A 129 6.17 -13.61 -8.06
N ALA A 130 4.84 -13.54 -7.87
CA ALA A 130 3.95 -14.65 -8.19
C ALA A 130 3.89 -14.95 -9.70
N ALA A 131 3.89 -13.92 -10.56
CA ALA A 131 3.89 -14.09 -12.01
C ALA A 131 5.18 -14.75 -12.54
N ILE A 132 6.30 -14.57 -11.84
CA ILE A 132 7.59 -15.19 -12.17
C ILE A 132 7.84 -16.52 -11.42
N GLY A 133 6.81 -17.08 -10.78
CA GLY A 133 6.90 -18.34 -10.04
C GLY A 133 7.61 -18.26 -8.68
N VAL A 134 8.06 -17.08 -8.26
CA VAL A 134 8.60 -16.83 -6.92
C VAL A 134 7.42 -16.65 -5.97
N THR A 135 6.85 -17.78 -5.54
CA THR A 135 5.78 -17.77 -4.55
C THR A 135 6.37 -17.47 -3.17
N LYS A 136 5.67 -16.65 -2.37
CA LYS A 136 6.04 -16.49 -0.95
C LYS A 136 6.01 -17.87 -0.29
N LYS A 137 6.92 -18.10 0.67
CA LYS A 137 6.88 -19.26 1.58
C LYS A 137 5.43 -19.56 1.92
N ALA A 138 4.99 -20.78 1.62
CA ALA A 138 3.59 -21.20 1.74
C ALA A 138 3.01 -20.66 3.05
N SER A 139 2.04 -19.74 2.94
CA SER A 139 1.27 -19.32 4.11
C SER A 139 0.61 -20.56 4.71
N ARG A 140 0.39 -20.55 6.02
CA ARG A 140 -0.40 -21.62 6.67
C ARG A 140 -1.68 -21.82 5.87
N LEU A 141 -1.99 -23.09 5.57
CA LEU A 141 -3.24 -23.45 4.91
C LEU A 141 -4.41 -22.99 5.80
N PRO A 142 -5.49 -22.46 5.20
CA PRO A 142 -6.66 -22.07 5.96
C PRO A 142 -7.25 -23.28 6.68
N GLN A 143 -7.81 -23.05 7.87
CA GLN A 143 -8.56 -24.10 8.57
C GLN A 143 -9.93 -24.33 7.91
N PRO A 144 -10.58 -25.49 8.11
CA PRO A 144 -11.88 -25.79 7.46
C PRO A 144 -12.95 -24.73 7.68
N HIS A 145 -13.11 -24.25 8.92
CA HIS A 145 -14.08 -23.20 9.22
C HIS A 145 -13.70 -21.82 8.66
N GLU A 146 -12.41 -21.55 8.43
CA GLU A 146 -11.96 -20.32 7.77
C GLU A 146 -12.29 -20.35 6.28
N GLN A 147 -12.08 -21.50 5.64
CA GLN A 147 -12.48 -21.72 4.25
C GLN A 147 -14.00 -21.64 4.10
N PHE A 148 -14.76 -22.25 5.02
CA PHE A 148 -16.21 -22.11 5.09
C PHE A 148 -16.65 -20.65 5.23
N SER A 149 -16.05 -19.89 6.16
CA SER A 149 -16.35 -18.47 6.33
C SER A 149 -16.07 -17.66 5.06
N LYS A 150 -15.08 -18.03 4.24
CA LYS A 150 -14.79 -17.27 3.02
C LYS A 150 -15.99 -17.27 2.05
N GLU A 151 -16.79 -18.33 2.07
CA GLU A 151 -17.86 -18.57 1.11
C GLU A 151 -19.23 -18.25 1.70
N PHE A 152 -19.48 -18.71 2.92
CA PHE A 152 -20.80 -18.65 3.56
C PHE A 152 -20.92 -17.55 4.63
N TYR A 153 -19.94 -16.63 4.73
CA TYR A 153 -20.01 -15.60 5.76
C TYR A 153 -21.20 -14.66 5.59
N GLN A 154 -21.49 -14.22 4.36
CA GLN A 154 -22.57 -13.26 4.15
C GLN A 154 -23.96 -13.85 4.41
N THR A 155 -24.15 -15.12 4.10
CA THR A 155 -25.45 -15.81 4.16
C THR A 155 -25.71 -16.44 5.53
N ASP A 156 -24.74 -17.19 6.07
CA ASP A 156 -25.02 -18.10 7.18
C ASP A 156 -24.40 -17.57 8.49
N VAL A 157 -23.15 -17.09 8.44
CA VAL A 157 -22.42 -16.67 9.65
C VAL A 157 -22.82 -15.26 10.08
N ARG A 158 -22.94 -14.31 9.15
CA ARG A 158 -23.17 -12.89 9.46
C ARG A 158 -24.48 -12.64 10.21
N PRO A 159 -25.61 -13.29 9.90
CA PRO A 159 -26.83 -13.14 10.68
C PRO A 159 -26.64 -13.57 12.14
N LEU A 160 -26.01 -14.72 12.38
CA LEU A 160 -25.76 -15.24 13.72
C LEU A 160 -24.80 -14.33 14.51
N VAL A 161 -23.71 -13.88 13.88
CA VAL A 161 -22.76 -12.94 14.49
C VAL A 161 -23.45 -11.64 14.91
N ARG A 162 -24.38 -11.12 14.09
CA ARG A 162 -25.12 -9.90 14.40
C ARG A 162 -26.09 -10.10 15.57
N ALA A 163 -26.83 -11.20 15.58
CA ALA A 163 -27.73 -11.54 16.69
C ALA A 163 -26.95 -11.64 18.00
N ARG A 164 -25.89 -12.45 18.02
CA ARG A 164 -25.05 -12.66 19.21
C ARG A 164 -24.30 -11.41 19.64
N THR A 165 -23.88 -10.57 18.69
CA THR A 165 -23.29 -9.26 19.01
C THR A 165 -24.29 -8.37 19.75
N LYS A 166 -25.55 -8.32 19.29
CA LYS A 166 -26.59 -7.51 19.92
C LYS A 166 -26.91 -7.98 21.33
N GLU A 167 -26.96 -9.30 21.54
CA GLU A 167 -27.15 -9.91 22.87
C GLU A 167 -26.01 -9.55 23.81
N LEU A 168 -24.75 -9.79 23.39
CA LEU A 168 -23.58 -9.49 24.22
C LEU A 168 -23.44 -7.99 24.53
N GLU A 169 -23.77 -7.10 23.58
CA GLU A 169 -23.74 -5.65 23.82
C GLU A 169 -24.84 -5.20 24.78
N ALA A 170 -26.00 -5.87 24.79
CA ALA A 170 -27.08 -5.61 25.73
C ALA A 170 -26.71 -6.10 27.15
N GLU A 171 -26.11 -7.28 27.27
CA GLU A 171 -25.65 -7.83 28.56
C GLU A 171 -24.53 -6.99 29.19
N LEU A 172 -23.58 -6.51 28.38
CA LEU A 172 -22.45 -5.73 28.85
C LEU A 172 -22.79 -4.24 29.06
N GLY A 173 -23.89 -3.75 28.49
CA GLY A 173 -24.22 -2.32 28.47
C GLY A 173 -23.22 -1.45 27.70
N ARG A 174 -22.35 -2.06 26.90
CA ARG A 174 -21.32 -1.37 26.09
C ARG A 174 -21.09 -2.10 24.77
N LYS A 175 -20.50 -1.40 23.81
CA LYS A 175 -20.06 -2.00 22.55
C LYS A 175 -18.93 -3.00 22.76
N LEU A 176 -18.89 -4.04 21.93
CA LEU A 176 -17.82 -5.04 21.98
C LEU A 176 -16.48 -4.46 21.50
N VAL A 177 -15.40 -4.77 22.22
CA VAL A 177 -14.03 -4.43 21.84
C VAL A 177 -13.62 -5.28 20.63
N ALA A 178 -12.64 -4.81 19.85
CA ALA A 178 -12.19 -5.49 18.63
C ALA A 178 -11.84 -6.98 18.84
N GLY A 179 -11.21 -7.33 19.96
CA GLY A 179 -10.89 -8.73 20.30
C GLY A 179 -12.14 -9.59 20.57
N GLU A 180 -13.10 -9.05 21.31
CA GLU A 180 -14.37 -9.74 21.62
C GLU A 180 -15.20 -9.97 20.36
N ARG A 181 -15.26 -8.97 19.47
CA ARG A 181 -15.91 -9.09 18.16
C ARG A 181 -15.29 -10.17 17.30
N LEU A 182 -13.95 -10.25 17.26
CA LEU A 182 -13.25 -11.27 16.49
C LEU A 182 -13.49 -12.67 17.07
N ASN A 183 -13.50 -12.79 18.41
CA ASN A 183 -13.83 -14.05 19.08
C ASN A 183 -15.26 -14.49 18.77
N ASN A 184 -16.23 -13.57 18.82
CA ASN A 184 -17.62 -13.84 18.47
C ASN A 184 -17.75 -14.39 17.04
N VAL A 185 -17.07 -13.79 16.07
CA VAL A 185 -17.02 -14.30 14.69
C VAL A 185 -16.48 -15.72 14.64
N ARG A 186 -15.33 -16.00 15.28
CA ARG A 186 -14.72 -17.33 15.26
C ARG A 186 -15.64 -18.41 15.85
N VAL A 187 -16.29 -18.11 16.98
CA VAL A 187 -17.21 -19.04 17.65
C VAL A 187 -18.43 -19.30 16.76
N CYS A 188 -19.09 -18.24 16.27
CA CYS A 188 -20.26 -18.39 15.39
C CYS A 188 -19.91 -19.15 14.10
N THR A 189 -18.78 -18.84 13.46
CA THR A 189 -18.33 -19.56 12.26
C THR A 189 -18.14 -21.05 12.55
N LYS A 190 -17.53 -21.40 13.69
CA LYS A 190 -17.32 -22.79 14.08
C LYS A 190 -18.64 -23.53 14.32
N GLU A 191 -19.57 -22.92 15.05
CA GLU A 191 -20.89 -23.48 15.33
C GLU A 191 -21.67 -23.74 14.03
N VAL A 192 -21.71 -22.77 13.12
CA VAL A 192 -22.40 -22.90 11.83
C VAL A 192 -21.73 -23.97 10.95
N TYR A 193 -20.40 -24.03 10.94
CA TYR A 193 -19.68 -25.07 10.21
C TYR A 193 -19.97 -26.47 10.75
N GLU A 194 -19.98 -26.65 12.07
CA GLU A 194 -20.28 -27.95 12.70
C GLU A 194 -21.74 -28.38 12.48
N ALA A 195 -22.67 -27.43 12.44
CA ALA A 195 -24.09 -27.66 12.16
C ALA A 195 -24.41 -27.85 10.65
N SER A 196 -23.48 -27.51 9.76
CA SER A 196 -23.69 -27.61 8.31
C SER A 196 -23.80 -29.06 7.83
N SER A 197 -24.46 -29.24 6.68
CA SER A 197 -24.66 -30.56 6.08
C SER A 197 -23.32 -31.26 5.81
N ARG A 198 -23.36 -32.60 5.79
CA ARG A 198 -22.16 -33.40 5.49
C ARG A 198 -21.59 -33.04 4.11
N GLU A 199 -22.45 -32.80 3.13
CA GLU A 199 -22.08 -32.42 1.76
C GLU A 199 -21.25 -31.12 1.72
N VAL A 200 -21.67 -30.08 2.45
CA VAL A 200 -20.94 -28.81 2.51
C VAL A 200 -19.58 -28.99 3.19
N ARG A 201 -19.52 -29.79 4.26
CA ARG A 201 -18.24 -30.10 4.93
C ARG A 201 -17.28 -30.90 4.04
N GLU A 202 -17.81 -31.82 3.24
CA GLU A 202 -17.05 -32.60 2.27
C GLU A 202 -16.51 -31.71 1.13
N ASP A 203 -17.32 -30.81 0.57
CA ASP A 203 -16.88 -29.84 -0.45
C ASP A 203 -15.77 -28.93 0.08
N ILE A 204 -15.91 -28.39 1.30
CA ILE A 204 -14.86 -27.59 1.94
C ILE A 204 -13.59 -28.41 2.15
N ALA A 205 -13.70 -29.68 2.55
CA ALA A 205 -12.55 -30.58 2.73
C ALA A 205 -11.84 -30.86 1.39
N GLU A 206 -12.59 -31.06 0.30
CA GLU A 206 -12.03 -31.24 -1.03
C GLU A 206 -11.28 -29.99 -1.51
N ARG A 207 -11.85 -28.80 -1.29
CA ARG A 207 -11.19 -27.53 -1.61
C ARG A 207 -9.91 -27.33 -0.81
N LEU A 208 -9.90 -27.71 0.47
CA LEU A 208 -8.68 -27.70 1.27
C LEU A 208 -7.64 -28.69 0.76
N ARG A 209 -8.05 -29.88 0.29
CA ARG A 209 -7.15 -30.85 -0.34
C ARG A 209 -6.54 -30.28 -1.61
N LYS A 210 -7.35 -29.62 -2.45
CA LYS A 210 -6.86 -28.92 -3.66
C LYS A 210 -5.91 -27.78 -3.31
N ALA A 211 -6.27 -26.92 -2.36
CA ALA A 211 -5.40 -25.84 -1.90
C ALA A 211 -4.09 -26.36 -1.30
N LYS A 212 -4.11 -27.51 -0.63
CA LYS A 212 -2.91 -28.19 -0.13
C LYS A 212 -2.05 -28.69 -1.29
N ALA A 213 -2.65 -29.35 -2.28
CA ALA A 213 -1.94 -29.81 -3.47
C ALA A 213 -1.34 -28.64 -4.26
N ASP A 214 -2.09 -27.54 -4.45
CA ASP A 214 -1.60 -26.32 -5.10
C ASP A 214 -0.46 -25.67 -4.29
N ALA A 215 -0.53 -25.67 -2.96
CA ALA A 215 0.53 -25.16 -2.09
C ALA A 215 1.77 -26.08 -2.02
N GLU A 216 1.62 -27.37 -2.28
CA GLU A 216 2.71 -28.33 -2.42
C GLU A 216 3.34 -28.22 -3.82
N ALA A 217 2.54 -28.14 -4.88
CA ALA A 217 2.98 -27.89 -6.24
C ALA A 217 3.69 -26.52 -6.37
N GLY A 218 3.16 -25.48 -5.70
CA GLY A 218 3.79 -24.18 -5.61
C GLY A 218 5.08 -24.16 -4.78
N ARG A 219 5.25 -25.12 -3.85
CA ARG A 219 6.53 -25.37 -3.15
C ARG A 219 7.54 -26.09 -4.03
N THR A 220 7.10 -26.96 -4.93
CA THR A 220 7.97 -27.56 -5.96
C THR A 220 8.28 -26.60 -7.11
N GLY A 221 7.52 -25.51 -7.25
CA GLY A 221 7.87 -24.36 -8.09
C GLY A 221 9.15 -23.71 -7.57
N ARG A 222 10.26 -23.98 -8.26
CA ARG A 222 11.64 -23.48 -8.07
C ARG A 222 11.78 -22.48 -6.93
N VAL A 223 11.81 -23.01 -5.71
CA VAL A 223 12.21 -22.25 -4.54
C VAL A 223 13.68 -21.94 -4.74
N VAL A 224 14.00 -20.78 -5.30
CA VAL A 224 15.29 -20.10 -5.08
C VAL A 224 15.29 -19.65 -3.62
N GLY A 225 15.16 -20.61 -2.73
CA GLY A 225 15.20 -20.42 -1.30
C GLY A 225 16.62 -20.09 -0.92
N ILE A 226 16.72 -19.23 0.07
CA ILE A 226 17.94 -19.00 0.85
C ILE A 226 18.20 -20.30 1.64
N ALA A 227 18.55 -21.38 0.96
CA ALA A 227 19.32 -22.46 1.58
C ALA A 227 20.65 -21.86 2.03
N ASP A 228 21.17 -22.34 3.15
CA ASP A 228 22.49 -21.96 3.64
C ASP A 228 23.48 -22.07 2.46
N PRO A 229 24.24 -21.02 2.10
CA PRO A 229 25.21 -21.09 1.01
C PRO A 229 26.18 -22.27 1.14
N ASP A 230 26.42 -22.73 2.37
CA ASP A 230 27.31 -23.86 2.67
C ASP A 230 26.70 -25.24 2.32
N ASP A 231 25.37 -25.33 2.16
CA ASP A 231 24.66 -26.59 1.85
C ASP A 231 24.37 -26.79 0.34
N ARG A 232 24.83 -25.86 -0.51
CA ARG A 232 24.50 -25.90 -1.94
C ARG A 232 25.43 -26.81 -2.73
N THR A 233 24.84 -27.74 -3.48
CA THR A 233 25.62 -28.59 -4.39
C THR A 233 26.07 -27.79 -5.63
N PRO A 234 27.18 -28.17 -6.28
CA PRO A 234 27.62 -27.55 -7.54
C PRO A 234 26.52 -27.54 -8.62
N GLN A 235 25.72 -28.60 -8.69
CA GLN A 235 24.59 -28.67 -9.62
C GLN A 235 23.54 -27.61 -9.31
N GLN A 236 23.23 -27.36 -8.03
CA GLN A 236 22.28 -26.32 -7.65
C GLN A 236 22.78 -24.90 -8.00
N TYR A 237 24.09 -24.66 -7.92
CA TYR A 237 24.69 -23.41 -8.39
C TYR A 237 24.54 -23.27 -9.90
N GLN A 238 24.82 -24.33 -10.66
CA GLN A 238 24.67 -24.33 -12.11
C GLN A 238 23.21 -24.11 -12.54
N ASP A 239 22.26 -24.83 -11.95
CA ASP A 239 20.83 -24.67 -12.22
C ASP A 239 20.36 -23.22 -11.95
N ALA A 240 20.90 -22.58 -10.90
CA ALA A 240 20.60 -21.19 -10.56
C ALA A 240 21.21 -20.20 -11.57
N ILE A 241 22.42 -20.46 -12.06
CA ILE A 241 23.08 -19.66 -13.12
C ILE A 241 22.25 -19.75 -14.42
N GLU A 242 21.85 -20.95 -14.82
CA GLU A 242 21.05 -21.19 -16.04
C GLU A 242 19.64 -20.59 -15.96
N LEU A 243 19.04 -20.60 -14.77
CA LEU A 243 17.74 -19.98 -14.53
C LEU A 243 17.82 -18.45 -14.42
N GLY A 244 18.99 -17.91 -14.06
CA GLY A 244 19.22 -16.48 -13.85
C GLY A 244 18.64 -15.59 -14.95
N PRO A 245 18.99 -15.81 -16.24
CA PRO A 245 18.48 -15.00 -17.35
C PRO A 245 16.95 -14.95 -17.44
N GLN A 246 16.26 -16.08 -17.22
CA GLN A 246 14.80 -16.17 -17.29
C GLN A 246 14.15 -15.36 -16.16
N ILE A 247 14.66 -15.46 -14.94
CA ILE A 247 14.16 -14.68 -13.79
C ILE A 247 14.36 -13.19 -14.03
N VAL A 248 15.57 -12.80 -14.46
CA VAL A 248 15.91 -11.40 -14.73
C VAL A 248 15.01 -10.84 -15.82
N GLU A 249 14.77 -11.56 -16.92
CA GLU A 249 13.85 -11.11 -17.97
C GLU A 249 12.41 -10.94 -17.47
N GLN A 250 11.88 -11.92 -16.76
CA GLN A 250 10.50 -11.87 -16.28
C GLN A 250 10.24 -10.72 -15.28
N VAL A 251 11.26 -10.28 -14.54
CA VAL A 251 11.16 -9.12 -13.62
C VAL A 251 11.34 -7.80 -14.35
N PHE A 252 12.46 -7.65 -15.07
CA PHE A 252 12.88 -6.34 -15.56
C PHE A 252 12.17 -5.93 -16.85
N LYS A 253 11.73 -6.86 -17.69
CA LYS A 253 10.97 -6.55 -18.92
C LYS A 253 9.66 -5.82 -18.63
N PRO A 254 8.71 -6.36 -17.84
CA PRO A 254 7.46 -5.64 -17.54
C PRO A 254 7.71 -4.36 -16.74
N TYR A 255 8.73 -4.35 -15.87
CA TYR A 255 9.08 -3.15 -15.10
C TYR A 255 9.60 -2.02 -16.00
N ALA A 256 10.50 -2.32 -16.93
CA ALA A 256 10.99 -1.38 -17.93
C ALA A 256 9.86 -0.81 -18.80
N THR A 257 8.93 -1.67 -19.24
CA THR A 257 7.76 -1.24 -20.00
C THR A 257 6.88 -0.28 -19.19
N ALA A 258 6.63 -0.57 -17.92
CA ALA A 258 5.73 0.21 -17.07
C ALA A 258 6.36 1.53 -16.58
N SER A 259 7.65 1.55 -16.26
CA SER A 259 8.34 2.74 -15.75
C SER A 259 8.91 3.65 -16.85
N GLY A 260 9.10 3.10 -18.06
CA GLY A 260 9.84 3.76 -19.13
C GLY A 260 11.34 3.83 -18.90
N TRP A 261 11.86 3.11 -17.90
CA TRP A 261 13.30 3.09 -17.59
C TRP A 261 14.01 1.99 -18.38
N THR A 262 15.28 2.25 -18.71
CA THR A 262 16.21 1.26 -19.26
C THR A 262 17.01 0.65 -18.11
N PHE A 263 17.10 -0.68 -18.08
CA PHE A 263 17.86 -1.42 -17.06
C PHE A 263 19.00 -2.21 -17.70
N THR A 264 20.15 -2.21 -17.05
CA THR A 264 21.27 -3.12 -17.34
C THR A 264 21.54 -3.94 -16.09
N VAL A 265 21.54 -5.25 -16.23
CA VAL A 265 21.84 -6.20 -15.15
C VAL A 265 23.11 -6.95 -15.56
N MET A 266 24.12 -6.93 -14.69
CA MET A 266 25.37 -7.67 -14.87
C MET A 266 25.60 -8.55 -13.65
N GLY A 267 25.94 -9.81 -13.90
CA GLY A 267 26.35 -10.78 -12.88
C GLY A 267 27.64 -11.45 -13.32
N ALA A 268 28.54 -11.72 -12.36
CA ALA A 268 29.75 -12.50 -12.61
C ALA A 268 30.01 -13.42 -11.42
N GLY A 269 30.56 -14.60 -11.68
CA GLY A 269 30.83 -15.58 -10.64
C GLY A 269 31.43 -16.88 -11.18
N PRO A 270 31.87 -17.78 -10.29
CA PRO A 270 32.42 -19.07 -10.69
C PRO A 270 31.35 -19.96 -11.33
N VAL A 271 31.67 -20.57 -12.46
CA VAL A 271 30.81 -21.51 -13.19
C VAL A 271 31.28 -22.94 -12.87
N PRO A 272 30.48 -23.75 -12.13
CA PRO A 272 30.88 -25.09 -11.73
C PRO A 272 31.27 -26.01 -12.89
N MET A 273 30.55 -25.94 -14.02
CA MET A 273 30.86 -26.74 -15.22
C MET A 273 32.20 -26.38 -15.87
N GLU A 274 32.71 -25.18 -15.61
CA GLU A 274 34.00 -24.72 -16.13
C GLU A 274 35.11 -24.80 -15.07
N ASN A 275 35.02 -25.77 -14.15
CA ASN A 275 35.95 -25.93 -13.04
C ASN A 275 36.13 -24.65 -12.20
N GLY A 276 35.05 -23.87 -12.04
CA GLY A 276 35.05 -22.65 -11.24
C GLY A 276 35.68 -21.43 -11.91
N LYS A 277 35.91 -21.45 -13.23
CA LYS A 277 36.25 -20.24 -13.98
C LYS A 277 35.18 -19.17 -13.81
N ILE A 278 35.60 -17.91 -13.77
CA ILE A 278 34.67 -16.78 -13.66
C ILE A 278 33.98 -16.56 -15.01
N GLY A 279 32.68 -16.79 -15.03
CA GLY A 279 31.80 -16.39 -16.13
C GLY A 279 31.10 -15.07 -15.81
N SER A 280 30.62 -14.38 -16.85
CA SER A 280 29.78 -13.19 -16.72
C SER A 280 28.53 -13.30 -17.58
N ILE A 281 27.44 -12.72 -17.09
CA ILE A 281 26.18 -12.57 -17.81
C ILE A 281 25.79 -11.09 -17.78
N SER A 282 25.34 -10.56 -18.91
CA SER A 282 24.75 -9.23 -19.01
C SER A 282 23.42 -9.29 -19.74
N ALA A 283 22.44 -8.54 -19.23
CA ALA A 283 21.12 -8.43 -19.82
C ALA A 283 20.65 -6.97 -19.80
N HIS A 284 20.00 -6.53 -20.88
CA HIS A 284 19.53 -5.16 -21.06
C HIS A 284 18.04 -5.14 -21.35
N PHE A 285 17.29 -4.26 -20.68
CA PHE A 285 15.83 -4.16 -20.78
C PHE A 285 15.40 -2.71 -21.02
N GLY A 286 14.26 -2.52 -21.70
CA GLY A 286 13.67 -1.20 -21.93
C GLY A 286 14.08 -0.53 -23.24
N HIS A 287 14.69 -1.25 -24.18
CA HIS A 287 15.01 -0.70 -25.49
C HIS A 287 13.74 -0.40 -26.30
N ARG A 288 13.60 0.85 -26.75
CA ARG A 288 12.64 1.24 -27.78
C ARG A 288 13.38 1.53 -29.08
N GLU A 289 12.81 1.14 -30.21
CA GLU A 289 13.30 1.53 -31.54
C GLU A 289 13.45 3.07 -31.58
N GLY A 290 14.66 3.55 -31.84
CA GLY A 290 14.99 4.98 -31.88
C GLY A 290 15.39 5.63 -30.54
N SER A 291 15.42 4.90 -29.43
CA SER A 291 15.91 5.40 -28.14
C SER A 291 17.42 5.19 -27.97
N ILE A 292 18.09 6.11 -27.26
CA ILE A 292 19.51 6.01 -26.91
C ILE A 292 19.71 4.72 -26.11
N ASN A 293 20.55 3.81 -26.61
CA ASN A 293 20.84 2.57 -25.89
C ASN A 293 21.80 2.84 -24.72
N PHE A 294 21.93 1.89 -23.81
CA PHE A 294 22.74 2.07 -22.60
C PHE A 294 24.22 2.38 -22.90
N ALA A 295 24.78 1.77 -23.96
CA ALA A 295 26.14 2.03 -24.40
C ALA A 295 26.33 3.48 -24.91
N GLN A 296 25.34 4.01 -25.62
CA GLN A 296 25.33 5.39 -26.09
C GLN A 296 25.11 6.40 -24.95
N ALA A 297 24.28 6.05 -23.95
CA ALA A 297 23.98 6.94 -22.82
C ALA A 297 25.18 7.12 -21.87
N LEU A 298 26.06 6.11 -21.77
CA LEU A 298 27.21 6.14 -20.86
C LEU A 298 28.52 6.56 -21.52
N GLY A 299 28.58 6.72 -22.84
CA GLY A 299 29.69 7.36 -23.58
C GLY A 299 31.07 6.68 -23.52
N THR A 300 31.34 5.78 -22.56
CA THR A 300 32.69 5.25 -22.26
C THR A 300 32.71 3.78 -21.84
N PHE A 301 31.64 3.00 -22.08
CA PHE A 301 31.66 1.56 -21.82
C PHE A 301 32.22 0.81 -23.03
N THR A 302 33.54 0.77 -23.19
CA THR A 302 34.23 -0.14 -24.10
C THR A 302 34.37 -1.50 -23.43
N SER A 303 33.75 -2.52 -24.03
CA SER A 303 33.87 -3.95 -23.69
C SER A 303 35.28 -4.47 -23.90
#